data_AF-A0A2P5WRZ6-F1
#
_entry.id   AF-A0A2P5WRZ6-F1
#
_cell.length_a   1.000
_cell.length_b   1.000
_cell.length_c   1.000
_cell.angle_alpha   90.00
_cell.angle_beta   90.00
_cell.angle_gamma   90.00
#
_symmetry.space_group_name_H-M   'P 1'
#
loop_
_entity.id
_entity.type
_entity.pdbx_description
1 polymer ?
#
loop_
_entity_poly.entity_id
_entity_poly.type
_entity_poly.pdbx_seq_one_letter_code
_entity_poly.pdbx_strand_id
1 'polypeptide(L)'
;MTWLESDMEGYTNTPSDGEVDECRSIFMMRFQTLHYPCAHVMAASTKVSLHFEKFIDEVYTLKCTLRVWENEFHVLLDLSTWEVPLTTLELVPDKGLRRNPKGHPQSSKIHNEMDIREKSDKKLCGVCRLAGHNRSKCLH
;
A
#
# COMPACT_ATOMS: atom_id res chain seq x y z
N MET A 1 -5.44 -10.25 26.86
CA MET A 1 -5.84 -11.55 26.30
C MET A 1 -7.33 -11.53 25.98
N THR A 2 -7.79 -10.53 25.20
CA THR A 2 -9.22 -10.37 24.80
C THR A 2 -9.38 -9.48 23.55
N TRP A 3 -8.34 -9.34 22.72
CA TRP A 3 -8.39 -8.53 21.49
C TRP A 3 -8.06 -9.33 20.22
N LEU A 4 -8.24 -10.66 20.26
CA LEU A 4 -8.01 -11.57 19.12
C LEU A 4 -9.17 -12.55 18.89
N GLU A 5 -10.38 -12.21 19.34
CA GLU A 5 -11.57 -13.06 19.13
C GLU A 5 -12.68 -12.37 18.32
N SER A 6 -12.56 -11.08 17.99
CA SER A 6 -13.65 -10.34 17.31
C SER A 6 -13.53 -10.24 15.79
N ASP A 7 -12.39 -10.61 15.18
CA ASP A 7 -12.19 -10.49 13.73
C ASP A 7 -12.31 -11.84 12.97
N MET A 8 -12.69 -12.93 13.66
CA MET A 8 -12.77 -14.27 13.05
C MET A 8 -14.18 -14.73 12.63
N GLU A 9 -15.20 -13.87 12.67
CA GLU A 9 -16.57 -14.23 12.23
C GLU A 9 -16.93 -13.69 10.82
N GLY A 10 -15.98 -13.15 10.06
CA GLY A 10 -16.27 -12.52 8.76
C GLY A 10 -15.91 -13.28 7.48
N TYR A 11 -15.23 -14.43 7.56
CA TYR A 11 -14.71 -15.13 6.36
C TYR A 11 -15.41 -16.48 6.12
N THR A 12 -16.72 -16.44 5.84
CA THR A 12 -17.45 -17.58 5.25
C THR A 12 -17.71 -17.37 3.76
N ASN A 13 -16.67 -17.05 3.00
CA ASN A 13 -16.68 -17.32 1.57
C ASN A 13 -15.75 -18.52 1.36
N THR A 14 -16.33 -19.70 1.15
CA THR A 14 -15.60 -20.87 0.65
C THR A 14 -15.09 -20.55 -0.75
N PRO A 15 -13.78 -20.39 -0.97
CA PRO A 15 -13.25 -20.15 -2.31
C PRO A 15 -13.45 -21.41 -3.15
N SER A 16 -13.77 -21.22 -4.44
CA SER A 16 -13.89 -22.34 -5.37
C SER A 16 -12.54 -23.09 -5.49
N ASP A 17 -12.59 -24.41 -5.68
CA ASP A 17 -11.41 -25.30 -5.65
C ASP A 17 -10.24 -24.85 -6.55
N GLY A 18 -10.52 -24.15 -7.65
CA GLY A 18 -9.51 -23.60 -8.56
C GLY A 18 -8.74 -22.39 -8.00
N GLU A 19 -9.35 -21.58 -7.14
CA GLU A 19 -8.75 -20.39 -6.53
C GLU A 19 -7.84 -20.78 -5.33
N VAL A 20 -8.17 -21.89 -4.68
CA VAL A 20 -7.38 -22.50 -3.61
C VAL A 20 -6.07 -23.06 -4.15
N ASP A 21 -6.05 -23.67 -5.33
CA ASP A 21 -4.86 -24.28 -5.94
C ASP A 21 -3.86 -23.23 -6.46
N GLU A 22 -4.34 -22.13 -7.05
CA GLU A 22 -3.49 -21.00 -7.46
C GLU A 22 -2.90 -20.27 -6.24
N CYS A 23 -3.73 -20.02 -5.21
CA CYS A 23 -3.23 -19.49 -3.94
C CYS A 23 -2.21 -20.44 -3.29
N ARG A 24 -2.42 -21.75 -3.35
CA ARG A 24 -1.47 -22.75 -2.82
C ARG A 24 -0.14 -22.71 -3.59
N SER A 25 -0.18 -22.56 -4.91
CA SER A 25 1.01 -22.45 -5.78
C SER A 25 1.81 -21.18 -5.52
N ILE A 26 1.16 -20.00 -5.52
CA ILE A 26 1.81 -18.71 -5.24
C ILE A 26 2.40 -18.66 -3.82
N PHE A 27 1.68 -19.24 -2.85
CA PHE A 27 2.08 -19.23 -1.45
C PHE A 27 3.22 -20.21 -1.15
N MET A 28 3.28 -21.34 -1.84
CA MET A 28 4.41 -22.28 -1.76
C MET A 28 5.67 -21.70 -2.42
N MET A 29 5.50 -21.00 -3.56
CA MET A 29 6.60 -20.29 -4.23
C MET A 29 7.22 -19.21 -3.33
N ARG A 30 6.41 -18.46 -2.58
CA ARG A 30 6.89 -17.46 -1.61
C ARG A 30 7.74 -18.07 -0.48
N PHE A 31 7.40 -19.26 0.01
CA PHE A 31 8.22 -19.96 1.00
C PHE A 31 9.60 -20.33 0.44
N GLN A 32 9.65 -20.83 -0.79
CA GLN A 32 10.91 -21.18 -1.45
C GLN A 32 11.81 -19.96 -1.72
N THR A 33 11.22 -18.80 -2.03
CA THR A 33 11.99 -17.58 -2.30
C THR A 33 12.44 -16.86 -1.03
N LEU A 34 11.57 -16.76 -0.02
CA LEU A 34 11.86 -16.02 1.20
C LEU A 34 12.52 -16.89 2.27
N HIS A 35 12.56 -18.21 2.11
CA HIS A 35 13.12 -19.13 3.11
C HIS A 35 12.53 -18.94 4.52
N TYR A 36 11.27 -18.47 4.58
CA TYR A 36 10.55 -18.16 5.82
C TYR A 36 9.15 -18.76 5.77
N PRO A 37 8.73 -19.53 6.80
CA PRO A 37 7.44 -20.19 6.84
C PRO A 37 6.32 -19.16 6.84
N CYS A 38 5.42 -19.38 5.90
CA CYS A 38 4.25 -18.57 5.71
C CYS A 38 3.13 -18.98 6.70
N ALA A 39 2.14 -18.12 6.92
CA ALA A 39 1.16 -18.28 8.00
C ALA A 39 0.45 -19.65 8.03
N HIS A 40 0.11 -20.24 6.87
CA HIS A 40 -0.50 -21.57 6.80
C HIS A 40 0.47 -22.68 7.26
N VAL A 41 1.77 -22.59 6.95
CA VAL A 41 2.77 -23.57 7.42
C VAL A 41 2.92 -23.48 8.93
N MET A 42 2.91 -22.26 9.48
CA MET A 42 2.93 -22.03 10.93
C MET A 42 1.69 -22.64 11.60
N ALA A 43 0.49 -22.34 11.10
CA ALA A 43 -0.77 -22.84 11.65
C ALA A 43 -0.88 -24.37 11.54
N ALA A 44 -0.49 -24.95 10.40
CA ALA A 44 -0.45 -26.40 10.21
C ALA A 44 0.55 -27.06 11.16
N SER A 45 1.74 -26.48 11.33
CA SER A 45 2.78 -26.98 12.24
C SER A 45 2.31 -26.97 13.69
N THR A 46 1.66 -25.90 14.14
CA THR A 46 1.05 -25.84 15.48
C THR A 46 -0.01 -26.92 15.67
N LYS A 47 -0.84 -27.17 14.64
CA LYS A 47 -1.89 -28.19 14.69
C LYS A 47 -1.34 -29.62 14.85
N VAL A 48 -0.17 -29.89 14.28
CA VAL A 48 0.48 -31.21 14.37
C VAL A 48 1.64 -31.25 15.39
N SER A 49 1.74 -30.25 16.28
CA SER A 49 2.79 -30.14 17.30
C SER A 49 4.21 -30.22 16.74
N LEU A 50 4.43 -29.69 15.54
CA LEU A 50 5.75 -29.53 14.94
C LEU A 50 6.35 -28.19 15.33
N HIS A 51 7.63 -28.22 15.72
CA HIS A 51 8.42 -27.01 15.88
C HIS A 51 8.66 -26.34 14.53
N PHE A 52 7.98 -25.23 14.28
CA PHE A 52 8.07 -24.48 13.03
C PHE A 52 9.46 -23.88 12.78
N GLU A 53 10.27 -23.72 13.83
CA GLU A 53 11.63 -23.18 13.76
C GLU A 53 12.53 -23.96 12.79
N LYS A 54 12.22 -25.25 12.55
CA LYS A 54 12.91 -26.09 11.57
C LYS A 54 12.71 -25.65 10.12
N PHE A 55 11.70 -24.82 9.86
CA PHE A 55 11.39 -24.29 8.53
C PHE A 55 11.91 -22.85 8.33
N ILE A 56 12.46 -22.23 9.38
CA ILE A 56 13.03 -20.89 9.33
C ILE A 56 14.51 -21.03 8.96
N ASP A 57 14.93 -20.38 7.89
CA ASP A 57 16.35 -20.34 7.51
C ASP A 57 17.20 -19.61 8.55
N GLU A 58 18.45 -20.04 8.71
CA GLU A 58 19.40 -19.47 9.67
C GLU A 58 19.55 -17.95 9.52
N VAL A 59 19.39 -17.39 8.31
CA VAL A 59 19.49 -15.95 8.07
C VAL A 59 18.46 -15.12 8.87
N TYR A 60 17.32 -15.71 9.22
CA TYR A 60 16.27 -15.07 10.03
C TYR A 60 16.42 -15.34 11.53
N THR A 61 17.44 -16.09 11.94
CA THR A 61 17.70 -16.29 13.36
C THR A 61 18.21 -15.01 14.00
N LEU A 62 17.90 -14.84 15.29
CA LEU A 62 18.41 -13.73 16.09
C LEU A 62 19.95 -13.70 16.06
N LYS A 63 20.60 -14.86 16.07
CA LYS A 63 22.06 -15.00 15.99
C LYS A 63 22.63 -14.39 14.70
N CYS A 64 22.04 -14.70 13.54
CA CYS A 64 22.48 -14.13 12.27
C CYS A 64 22.17 -12.63 12.19
N THR A 65 21.01 -12.21 12.68
CA THR A 65 20.65 -10.79 12.78
C THR A 65 21.69 -10.04 13.60
N LEU A 66 22.01 -10.50 14.82
CA LEU A 66 23.02 -9.87 15.67
C LEU A 66 24.38 -9.76 14.97
N ARG A 67 24.83 -10.80 14.26
CA ARG A 67 26.09 -10.74 13.48
C ARG A 67 26.07 -9.71 12.36
N VAL A 68 24.94 -9.53 11.67
CA VAL A 68 24.80 -8.51 10.62
C VAL A 68 24.86 -7.11 11.21
N TRP A 69 24.21 -6.91 12.37
CA TRP A 69 24.14 -5.62 13.06
C TRP A 69 25.30 -5.35 14.04
N GLU A 70 26.16 -6.34 14.31
CA GLU A 70 27.38 -6.20 15.11
C GLU A 70 28.43 -5.35 14.37
N ASN A 71 28.33 -5.27 13.04
CA ASN A 71 29.16 -4.36 12.27
C ASN A 71 28.91 -2.92 12.73
N GLU A 72 30.01 -2.25 13.10
CA GLU A 72 30.00 -0.84 13.37
C GLU A 72 29.63 -0.11 12.07
N PHE A 73 28.37 0.31 11.95
CA PHE A 73 28.00 1.22 10.89
C PHE A 73 28.86 2.45 11.09
N HIS A 74 29.77 2.72 10.15
CA HIS A 74 30.45 4.00 10.12
C HIS A 74 29.34 5.05 10.15
N VAL A 75 29.27 5.81 11.24
CA VAL A 75 28.42 7.00 11.32
C VAL A 75 28.72 7.77 10.05
N LEU A 76 27.70 7.99 9.23
CA LEU A 76 27.84 8.79 8.02
C LEU A 76 28.61 10.03 8.42
N LEU A 77 29.82 10.15 7.88
CA LEU A 77 30.71 11.28 8.14
C LEU A 77 29.89 12.55 7.92
N ASP A 78 30.06 13.55 8.80
CA ASP A 78 29.37 14.84 8.66
C ASP A 78 29.49 15.29 7.21
N LEU A 79 28.39 15.75 6.60
CA LEU A 79 28.36 16.13 5.18
C LEU A 79 29.47 17.15 4.85
N SER A 80 29.93 17.92 5.85
CA SER A 80 31.06 18.85 5.77
C SER A 80 32.42 18.21 5.46
N THR A 81 32.57 16.91 5.71
CA THR A 81 33.82 16.14 5.52
C THR A 81 33.86 15.35 4.21
N TRP A 82 32.81 15.44 3.39
CA TRP A 82 32.76 14.78 2.10
C TRP A 82 33.57 15.60 1.09
N GLU A 83 34.58 14.98 0.45
CA GLU A 83 35.39 15.68 -0.57
C GLU A 83 34.62 16.05 -1.83
N VAL A 84 33.41 15.50 -1.99
CA VAL A 84 32.51 15.82 -3.10
C VAL A 84 31.59 16.97 -2.67
N PRO A 85 31.63 18.13 -3.35
CA PRO A 85 30.69 19.22 -3.08
C PRO A 85 29.26 18.72 -3.28
N LEU A 86 28.42 18.81 -2.23
CA LEU A 86 27.01 18.39 -2.30
C LEU A 86 26.23 19.07 -3.44
N THR A 87 26.72 20.21 -3.92
CA THR A 87 26.20 20.98 -5.05
C THR A 87 26.21 20.22 -6.38
N THR A 88 27.03 19.17 -6.54
CA THR A 88 27.04 18.32 -7.75
C THR A 88 26.02 17.19 -7.69
N LEU A 89 25.43 16.92 -6.52
CA LEU A 89 24.23 16.10 -6.37
C LEU A 89 22.98 16.98 -6.59
N GLU A 90 22.91 17.66 -7.73
CA GLU A 90 21.59 18.02 -8.24
C GLU A 90 20.87 16.71 -8.54
N LEU A 91 20.01 16.29 -7.60
CA LEU A 91 19.04 15.23 -7.82
C LEU A 91 18.05 15.73 -8.87
N VAL A 92 18.47 15.71 -10.14
CA VAL A 92 17.62 16.06 -11.27
C VAL A 92 16.57 14.96 -11.36
N PRO A 93 15.29 15.24 -11.07
CA PRO A 93 14.26 14.22 -11.19
C PRO A 93 14.19 13.81 -12.66
N ASP A 94 14.29 12.51 -12.93
CA ASP A 94 14.20 12.01 -14.30
C ASP A 94 12.91 12.51 -14.94
N LYS A 95 13.07 13.29 -16.02
CA LYS A 95 11.95 13.88 -16.75
C LYS A 95 11.05 12.82 -17.36
N GLY A 96 11.56 11.62 -17.63
CA GLY A 96 10.80 10.46 -18.13
C GLY A 96 9.97 9.76 -17.06
N LEU A 97 10.34 9.88 -15.78
CA LEU A 97 9.58 9.34 -14.64
C LEU A 97 8.59 10.35 -14.04
N ARG A 98 8.61 11.59 -14.52
CA ARG A 98 7.62 12.59 -14.12
C ARG A 98 6.23 12.15 -14.58
N ARG A 99 5.29 12.09 -13.65
CA ARG A 99 3.86 12.02 -14.00
C ARG A 99 3.55 13.20 -14.91
N ASN A 100 3.00 12.92 -16.09
CA ASN A 100 2.63 13.94 -17.06
C ASN A 100 1.65 14.92 -16.40
N PRO A 101 1.95 16.24 -16.36
CA PRO A 101 1.04 17.22 -15.78
C PRO A 101 -0.25 17.40 -16.60
N LYS A 102 -0.33 16.80 -17.81
CA LYS A 102 -1.55 16.76 -18.60
C LYS A 102 -2.60 15.84 -17.96
N GLY A 103 -3.36 16.45 -17.05
CA GLY A 103 -4.74 16.10 -16.75
C GLY A 103 -4.93 14.97 -15.75
N HIS A 104 -5.97 15.12 -14.93
CA HIS A 104 -6.61 13.99 -14.27
C HIS A 104 -7.01 12.98 -15.35
N PRO A 105 -6.78 11.66 -15.15
CA PRO A 105 -7.33 10.65 -16.04
C PRO A 105 -8.82 10.93 -16.26
N GLN A 106 -9.26 10.95 -17.51
CA GLN A 106 -10.70 11.02 -17.79
C GLN A 106 -11.37 9.88 -17.02
N SER A 107 -12.33 10.23 -16.17
CA SER A 107 -13.10 9.24 -15.44
C SER A 107 -13.77 8.31 -16.45
N SER A 108 -13.40 7.03 -16.44
CA SER A 108 -14.11 5.97 -17.17
C SER A 108 -15.38 5.52 -16.44
N LYS A 109 -15.72 6.15 -15.31
CA LYS A 109 -16.90 5.80 -14.53
C LYS A 109 -18.16 6.06 -15.37
N ILE A 110 -18.90 4.99 -15.64
CA ILE A 110 -20.26 5.06 -16.17
C ILE A 110 -21.14 5.62 -15.05
N HIS A 111 -21.82 6.73 -15.32
CA HIS A 111 -22.77 7.32 -14.36
C HIS A 111 -24.01 6.43 -14.24
N ASN A 112 -24.35 6.04 -13.00
CA ASN A 112 -25.58 5.32 -12.70
C ASN A 112 -26.65 6.27 -12.16
N GLU A 113 -27.86 5.77 -11.90
CA GLU A 113 -29.00 6.56 -11.42
C GLU A 113 -28.69 7.37 -10.15
N MET A 114 -27.91 6.81 -9.22
CA MET A 114 -27.48 7.53 -8.00
C MET A 114 -26.56 8.73 -8.28
N ASP A 115 -25.90 8.79 -9.44
CA ASP A 115 -25.06 9.92 -9.86
C ASP A 115 -25.87 11.02 -10.57
N ILE A 116 -27.13 10.73 -10.96
CA ILE A 116 -28.02 11.69 -11.62
C ILE A 116 -28.66 12.57 -10.54
N ARG A 117 -28.10 13.76 -10.33
CA ARG A 117 -28.75 14.76 -9.48
C ARG A 117 -29.99 15.32 -10.20
N GLU A 118 -31.12 15.34 -9.52
CA GLU A 118 -32.34 15.99 -10.00
C GLU A 118 -32.04 17.43 -10.47
N LYS A 119 -32.74 17.88 -11.52
CA LYS A 119 -32.62 19.25 -12.01
C LYS A 119 -33.13 20.19 -10.92
N SER A 120 -32.23 20.66 -10.06
CA SER A 120 -32.57 21.61 -9.02
C SER A 120 -33.17 22.87 -9.64
N ASP A 121 -34.08 23.50 -8.89
CA ASP A 121 -34.71 24.77 -9.22
C ASP A 121 -33.71 25.83 -9.70
N LYS A 122 -34.23 26.82 -10.44
CA LYS A 122 -33.50 27.92 -11.09
C LYS A 122 -32.28 28.34 -10.26
N LYS A 123 -31.08 28.06 -10.78
CA LYS A 123 -29.82 28.38 -10.10
C LYS A 123 -29.82 29.85 -9.66
N LEU A 124 -29.73 30.04 -8.35
CA LEU A 124 -29.63 31.37 -7.75
C LEU A 124 -28.18 31.87 -7.85
N CYS A 125 -28.02 33.18 -7.94
CA CYS A 125 -26.70 33.80 -7.89
C CYS A 125 -26.02 33.48 -6.56
N GLY A 126 -24.75 33.07 -6.60
CA GLY A 126 -23.99 32.71 -5.40
C GLY A 126 -23.69 33.89 -4.46
N VAL A 127 -23.87 35.14 -4.92
CA VAL A 127 -23.62 36.36 -4.15
C VAL A 127 -24.91 36.90 -3.55
N CYS A 128 -25.88 37.29 -4.38
CA CYS A 128 -27.12 37.93 -3.92
C CYS A 128 -28.32 36.98 -3.76
N ARG A 129 -28.16 35.67 -4.04
CA ARG A 129 -29.22 34.65 -3.96
C ARG A 129 -30.45 34.91 -4.84
N LEU A 130 -30.36 35.81 -5.82
CA LEU A 130 -31.44 36.06 -6.78
C LEU A 130 -31.30 35.21 -8.04
N ALA A 131 -32.42 34.81 -8.63
CA ALA A 131 -32.45 34.13 -9.92
C ALA A 131 -32.17 35.10 -11.07
N GLY A 132 -31.79 34.56 -12.24
CA GLY A 132 -31.70 35.33 -13.49
C GLY A 132 -30.30 35.83 -13.87
N HIS A 133 -29.31 35.69 -12.99
CA HIS A 133 -27.92 35.98 -13.32
C HIS A 133 -26.95 35.06 -12.57
N ASN A 134 -25.74 34.91 -13.10
CA ASN A 134 -24.65 34.19 -12.46
C ASN A 134 -23.74 35.18 -11.70
N ARG A 135 -22.80 34.64 -10.93
CA ARG A 135 -21.86 35.44 -10.12
C ARG A 135 -21.10 36.49 -10.93
N SER A 136 -20.79 36.24 -12.21
CA SER A 136 -20.03 37.18 -13.04
C SER A 136 -20.83 38.37 -13.54
N LYS A 137 -22.17 38.31 -13.48
CA LYS A 137 -23.09 39.41 -13.84
C LYS A 137 -23.82 39.97 -12.62
N CYS A 138 -23.31 39.72 -11.42
CA CYS A 138 -23.87 40.29 -10.20
C CYS A 138 -23.43 41.75 -10.07
N LEU A 139 -24.36 42.63 -9.69
CA LEU A 139 -24.09 44.05 -9.44
C LEU A 139 -23.74 44.32 -7.96
N HIS A 140 -23.64 43.26 -7.15
CA HIS A 140 -23.10 43.27 -5.78
C HIS A 140 -21.66 42.73 -5.80
#